data_AF-A0A9D8IS38-F1
#
_entry.id   AF-A0A9D8IS38-F1
#
_cell.length_a   1.000
_cell.length_b   1.000
_cell.length_c   1.000
_cell.angle_alpha   90.00
_cell.angle_beta   90.00
_cell.angle_gamma   90.00
#
_symmetry.space_group_name_H-M   'P 1'
#
loop_
_entity.id
_entity.type
_entity.pdbx_description
1 polymer ?
#
loop_
_entity_poly.entity_id
_entity_poly.type
_entity_poly.pdbx_seq_one_letter_code
_entity_poly.pdbx_strand_id
1 'polypeptide(L)'
;MTPAPGPALRSMLLAVQPGSVETSRATDVFMQVLPYAAVILALTLIGGIIMMISRRKIDSSGGGAPVGFTLSDLKELRDRGELSDEEFERARQDVIARARKAFRRDGNDPPVR
;
A
#
# COMPACT_ATOMS: atom_id res chain seq x y z
N MET A 1 8.94 -28.63 76.67
CA MET A 1 7.96 -27.53 76.53
C MET A 1 8.61 -26.42 75.72
N THR A 2 8.40 -26.43 74.41
CA THR A 2 8.86 -25.41 73.46
C THR A 2 7.76 -24.35 73.31
N PRO A 3 8.04 -23.04 73.46
CA PRO A 3 7.03 -22.01 73.28
C PRO A 3 6.65 -21.91 71.79
N ALA A 4 5.34 -21.93 71.51
CA ALA A 4 4.80 -21.80 70.16
C ALA A 4 5.15 -20.41 69.57
N PRO A 5 5.51 -20.32 68.28
CA PRO A 5 5.81 -19.05 67.64
C PRO A 5 4.56 -18.16 67.60
N GLY A 6 4.69 -16.94 68.14
CA GLY A 6 3.59 -16.01 68.33
C GLY A 6 2.93 -15.51 67.02
N PRO A 7 1.71 -14.98 67.11
CA PRO A 7 0.86 -14.60 65.97
C PRO A 7 1.41 -13.43 65.12
N ALA A 8 2.48 -12.76 65.55
CA ALA A 8 3.06 -11.59 64.89
C ALA A 8 3.70 -11.90 63.51
N LEU A 9 4.12 -13.15 63.28
CA LEU A 9 4.74 -13.54 62.00
C LEU A 9 3.70 -13.77 60.89
N ARG A 10 2.43 -13.98 61.24
CA ARG A 10 1.36 -14.21 60.26
C ARG A 10 0.91 -12.94 59.54
N SER A 11 1.00 -11.78 60.19
CA SER A 11 0.55 -10.50 59.62
C SER A 11 1.60 -9.83 58.72
N MET A 12 2.89 -10.15 58.89
CA MET A 12 3.96 -9.58 58.06
C MET A 12 4.11 -10.27 56.69
N LEU A 13 3.71 -11.55 56.58
CA LEU A 13 3.78 -12.32 55.33
C LEU A 13 2.66 -11.98 54.32
N LEU A 14 1.64 -11.20 54.72
CA LEU A 14 0.43 -10.97 53.93
C LEU A 14 0.43 -9.63 53.16
N ALA A 15 1.48 -8.82 53.28
CA ALA A 15 1.52 -7.46 52.73
C ALA A 15 2.26 -7.32 51.39
N VAL A 16 2.88 -8.38 50.85
CA VAL A 16 3.44 -8.34 49.49
C VAL A 16 2.32 -8.67 48.51
N GLN A 17 1.60 -7.65 48.04
CA GLN A 17 0.70 -7.77 46.89
C GLN A 17 1.50 -7.59 45.59
N PRO A 18 1.74 -8.64 44.79
CA PRO A 18 2.46 -8.53 43.53
C PRO A 18 1.67 -7.83 42.40
N GLY A 19 0.38 -7.52 42.59
CA GLY A 19 -0.50 -7.08 41.50
C GLY A 19 -0.35 -5.62 41.05
N SER A 20 0.19 -4.73 41.89
CA SER A 20 0.28 -3.29 41.57
C SER A 20 1.47 -2.94 40.66
N VAL A 21 2.59 -3.65 40.81
CA VAL A 21 3.80 -3.43 40.00
C VAL A 21 3.66 -3.95 38.57
N GLU A 22 2.87 -4.99 38.33
CA GLU A 22 2.63 -5.51 36.97
C GLU A 22 1.81 -4.54 36.12
N THR A 23 0.79 -3.91 36.71
CA THR A 23 -0.09 -2.98 35.99
C THR A 23 0.65 -1.71 35.56
N SER A 24 1.50 -1.15 36.43
CA SER A 24 2.32 0.03 36.09
C SER A 24 3.32 -0.27 34.99
N ARG A 25 4.04 -1.40 35.08
CA ARG A 25 5.04 -1.79 34.07
C ARG A 25 4.40 -2.08 32.71
N ALA A 26 3.25 -2.72 32.68
CA ALA A 26 2.50 -2.96 31.45
C ALA A 26 2.07 -1.63 30.80
N THR A 27 1.63 -0.66 31.59
CA THR A 27 1.23 0.66 31.11
C THR A 27 2.41 1.43 30.53
N ASP A 28 3.58 1.41 31.19
CA ASP A 28 4.79 2.08 30.70
C ASP A 28 5.27 1.52 29.36
N VAL A 29 5.31 0.19 29.25
CA VAL A 29 5.67 -0.50 27.99
C VAL A 29 4.65 -0.18 26.90
N PHE A 30 3.36 -0.19 27.22
CA PHE A 30 2.31 0.15 26.26
C PHE A 30 2.45 1.59 25.76
N MET A 31 2.67 2.56 26.65
CA MET A 31 2.89 3.96 26.28
C MET A 31 4.17 4.16 25.46
N GLN A 32 5.21 3.35 25.70
CA GLN A 32 6.43 3.37 24.91
C GLN A 32 6.25 2.78 23.50
N VAL A 33 5.43 1.74 23.35
CA VAL A 33 5.18 1.05 22.06
C VAL A 33 4.11 1.77 21.22
N LEU A 34 3.13 2.41 21.86
CA LEU A 34 2.04 3.14 21.21
C LEU A 34 2.49 4.09 20.08
N PRO A 35 3.51 4.96 20.24
CA PRO A 35 3.92 5.86 19.16
C PRO A 35 4.50 5.11 17.95
N TYR A 36 5.27 4.04 18.16
CA TYR A 36 5.80 3.23 17.06
C TYR A 36 4.68 2.50 16.31
N ALA A 37 3.72 1.93 17.06
CA ALA A 37 2.54 1.30 16.48
C ALA A 37 1.72 2.32 15.66
N ALA A 38 1.55 3.54 16.17
CA ALA A 38 0.85 4.62 15.46
C ALA A 38 1.57 5.03 14.17
N VAL A 39 2.90 5.11 14.17
CA VAL A 39 3.70 5.43 12.97
C VAL A 39 3.57 4.34 11.91
N ILE A 40 3.68 3.06 12.30
CA ILE A 40 3.53 1.94 11.36
C ILE A 40 2.11 1.91 10.78
N LEU A 41 1.10 2.13 11.62
CA LEU A 41 -0.29 2.22 11.20
C LEU A 41 -0.47 3.36 10.19
N ALA A 42 0.06 4.55 10.49
CA ALA A 42 0.00 5.71 9.60
C ALA A 42 0.70 5.44 8.27
N LEU A 43 1.90 4.85 8.29
CA LEU A 43 2.62 4.44 7.08
C LEU A 43 1.83 3.45 6.24
N THR A 44 1.19 2.47 6.87
CA THR A 44 0.36 1.47 6.19
C THR A 44 -0.87 2.12 5.55
N LEU A 45 -1.52 3.05 6.25
CA LEU A 45 -2.64 3.81 5.69
C LEU A 45 -2.20 4.67 4.51
N ILE A 46 -1.08 5.38 4.62
CA ILE A 46 -0.52 6.18 3.52
C ILE A 46 -0.19 5.28 2.33
N GLY A 47 0.52 4.18 2.55
CA GLY A 47 0.84 3.20 1.52
C GLY A 47 -0.41 2.62 0.85
N GLY A 48 -1.43 2.28 1.64
CA GLY A 48 -2.73 1.81 1.16
C GLY A 48 -3.47 2.85 0.34
N ILE A 49 -3.48 4.12 0.76
CA ILE A 49 -4.08 5.24 0.02
C ILE A 49 -3.34 5.45 -1.30
N ILE A 50 -2.00 5.48 -1.29
CA ILE A 50 -1.19 5.61 -2.50
C ILE A 50 -1.47 4.44 -3.45
N MET A 51 -1.52 3.22 -2.94
CA MET A 51 -1.84 2.02 -3.73
C MET A 51 -3.25 2.08 -4.31
N MET A 52 -4.24 2.53 -3.54
CA MET A 52 -5.62 2.70 -4.00
C MET A 52 -5.75 3.79 -5.07
N ILE A 53 -5.04 4.92 -4.92
CA ILE A 53 -5.00 5.99 -5.93
C ILE A 53 -4.28 5.49 -7.19
N SER A 54 -3.14 4.83 -7.05
CA SER A 54 -2.39 4.25 -8.17
C SER A 54 -3.22 3.23 -8.93
N ARG A 55 -3.90 2.33 -8.21
CA ARG A 55 -4.83 1.37 -8.78
C ARG A 55 -6.00 2.05 -9.45
N ARG A 56 -6.56 3.13 -8.89
CA ARG A 56 -7.63 3.90 -9.54
C ARG A 56 -7.16 4.59 -10.83
N LYS A 57 -5.91 5.08 -10.90
CA LYS A 57 -5.34 5.62 -12.16
C LYS A 57 -5.16 4.53 -13.21
N ILE A 58 -4.78 3.31 -12.80
CA ILE A 58 -4.63 2.15 -13.69
C ILE A 58 -5.99 1.60 -14.13
N ASP A 59 -6.96 1.47 -13.23
CA ASP A 59 -8.31 0.94 -13.51
C ASP A 59 -9.19 1.97 -14.24
N SER A 60 -8.88 3.26 -14.16
CA SER A 60 -9.43 4.28 -15.09
C SER A 60 -8.87 4.12 -16.52
N SER A 61 -7.84 3.28 -16.70
CA SER A 61 -7.40 2.77 -18.00
C SER A 61 -8.12 1.45 -18.39
N GLY A 62 -9.02 0.96 -17.53
CA GLY A 62 -9.92 -0.19 -17.74
C GLY A 62 -11.13 0.10 -18.62
N GLY A 63 -10.98 1.03 -19.57
CA GLY A 63 -12.01 1.43 -20.53
C GLY A 63 -11.43 2.34 -21.61
N GLY A 64 -10.62 1.79 -22.51
CA GLY A 64 -10.50 2.36 -23.87
C GLY A 64 -9.43 3.42 -24.15
N ALA A 65 -8.34 3.52 -23.38
CA ALA A 65 -7.15 4.24 -23.86
C ALA A 65 -5.88 3.53 -23.38
N PRO A 66 -5.07 2.94 -24.28
CA PRO A 66 -3.79 2.40 -23.87
C PRO A 66 -2.92 3.58 -23.41
N VAL A 67 -2.38 3.48 -22.20
CA VAL A 67 -1.19 4.24 -21.78
C VAL A 67 -0.03 3.78 -22.67
N GLY A 68 -0.05 4.24 -23.91
CA GLY A 68 0.90 3.96 -24.96
C GLY A 68 1.24 5.29 -25.60
N PHE A 69 2.54 5.53 -25.75
CA PHE A 69 3.09 6.65 -26.49
C PHE A 69 2.22 7.00 -27.71
N THR A 70 1.79 8.25 -27.83
CA THR A 70 1.00 8.68 -28.99
C THR A 70 1.92 8.80 -30.21
N LEU A 71 1.33 8.81 -31.42
CA LEU A 71 2.12 9.06 -32.64
C LEU A 71 2.83 10.42 -32.59
N SER A 72 2.24 11.40 -31.91
CA SER A 72 2.82 12.73 -31.72
C SER A 72 4.06 12.68 -30.83
N ASP A 73 3.99 11.92 -29.74
CA ASP A 73 5.12 11.78 -28.80
C ASP A 73 6.30 11.01 -29.44
N LEU A 74 6.01 10.00 -30.27
CA LEU A 74 7.04 9.31 -31.08
C LEU A 74 7.73 10.26 -32.06
N LYS A 75 6.94 11.13 -32.70
CA LYS A 75 7.46 12.10 -33.66
C LYS A 75 8.38 13.11 -32.96
N GLU A 76 7.97 13.60 -31.80
CA GLU A 76 8.75 14.53 -31.01
C GLU A 76 10.07 13.91 -30.52
N LEU A 77 10.05 12.66 -30.06
CA LEU A 77 11.26 11.91 -29.67
C LEU A 77 12.28 11.79 -30.82
N ARG A 78 11.81 11.46 -32.01
CA ARG A 78 12.65 11.37 -33.21
C ARG A 78 13.21 12.73 -33.60
N ASP A 79 12.37 13.77 -33.59
CA ASP A 79 12.78 15.13 -33.94
C ASP A 79 13.80 15.70 -32.92
N ARG A 80 13.80 15.21 -31.67
CA ARG A 80 14.83 15.48 -30.65
C ARG A 80 16.11 14.62 -30.81
N GLY A 81 16.13 13.67 -31.73
CA GLY A 81 17.25 12.75 -31.94
C GLY A 81 17.40 11.66 -30.86
N GLU A 82 16.38 11.44 -30.04
CA GLU A 82 16.37 10.42 -28.98
C GLU A 82 15.93 9.04 -29.49
N LEU A 83 15.57 8.95 -30.77
CA LEU A 83 15.08 7.72 -31.42
C LEU A 83 15.65 7.63 -32.83
N SER A 84 16.17 6.46 -33.22
CA SER A 84 16.61 6.23 -34.61
C SER A 84 15.41 6.13 -35.55
N ASP A 85 15.62 6.37 -36.85
CA ASP A 85 14.55 6.25 -37.85
C ASP A 85 13.97 4.83 -37.92
N GLU A 86 14.82 3.82 -37.74
CA GLU A 86 14.41 2.41 -37.71
C GLU A 86 13.56 2.08 -36.47
N GLU A 87 13.95 2.64 -35.31
CA GLU A 87 13.20 2.48 -34.05
C GLU A 87 11.85 3.21 -34.11
N PHE A 88 11.82 4.41 -34.72
CA PHE A 88 10.61 5.17 -34.96
C PHE A 88 9.61 4.40 -35.82
N GLU A 89 10.05 3.85 -36.94
CA GLU A 89 9.15 3.15 -37.86
C GLU A 89 8.56 1.88 -37.21
N ARG A 90 9.38 1.15 -36.43
CA ARG A 90 8.92 -0.02 -35.67
C ARG A 90 7.88 0.36 -34.62
N ALA A 91 8.12 1.42 -33.86
CA ALA A 91 7.20 1.87 -32.82
C ALA A 91 5.90 2.44 -33.43
N ARG A 92 6.00 3.18 -34.55
CA ARG A 92 4.85 3.72 -35.30
C ARG A 92 3.92 2.62 -35.79
N GLN A 93 4.47 1.52 -36.32
CA GLN A 93 3.69 0.39 -36.78
C GLN A 93 2.91 -0.28 -35.65
N ASP A 94 3.51 -0.43 -34.46
CA ASP A 94 2.83 -1.00 -33.29
C ASP A 94 1.66 -0.11 -32.82
N VAL A 95 1.85 1.22 -32.78
CA VAL A 95 0.78 2.17 -32.42
C VAL A 95 -0.39 2.09 -33.41
N ILE A 96 -0.11 2.03 -34.71
CA ILE A 96 -1.15 1.89 -35.75
C ILE A 96 -1.86 0.53 -35.64
N ALA A 97 -1.14 -0.56 -35.36
CA ALA A 97 -1.72 -1.89 -35.19
C ALA A 97 -2.68 -1.94 -34.00
N ARG A 98 -2.31 -1.31 -32.89
CA ARG A 98 -3.16 -1.16 -31.69
C ARG A 98 -4.41 -0.33 -31.99
N ALA A 99 -4.27 0.80 -32.70
CA ALA A 99 -5.41 1.63 -33.10
C ALA A 99 -6.39 0.83 -33.97
N ARG A 100 -5.90 0.10 -34.98
CA ARG A 100 -6.74 -0.77 -35.83
C ARG A 100 -7.45 -1.87 -35.03
N LYS A 101 -6.81 -2.41 -33.99
CA LYS A 101 -7.44 -3.42 -33.11
C LYS A 101 -8.54 -2.81 -32.25
N ALA A 102 -8.35 -1.60 -31.75
CA ALA A 102 -9.38 -0.85 -31.01
C ALA A 102 -10.61 -0.58 -31.90
N PHE A 103 -10.42 -0.03 -33.10
CA PHE A 103 -11.54 0.25 -34.03
C PHE A 103 -12.32 -1.01 -34.46
N ARG A 104 -11.65 -2.17 -34.58
CA ARG A 104 -12.34 -3.43 -34.91
C ARG A 104 -13.17 -4.00 -33.77
N ARG A 105 -12.86 -3.62 -32.52
CA ARG A 105 -13.60 -4.10 -31.35
C ARG A 105 -14.96 -3.41 -31.22
N ASP A 106 -15.03 -2.12 -31.52
CA ASP A 106 -16.28 -1.33 -31.43
C ASP A 106 -17.25 -1.60 -32.60
N GLY A 107 -16.80 -2.23 -33.68
CA GLY A 107 -17.63 -2.58 -34.84
C GLY A 107 -18.40 -3.90 -34.73
N ASN A 108 -18.31 -4.63 -33.61
CA ASN A 108 -18.90 -5.97 -33.43
C ASN A 108 -19.98 -6.03 -32.33
N ASP A 109 -20.51 -4.89 -31.90
CA ASP A 109 -21.69 -4.86 -31.01
C ASP A 109 -22.97 -4.99 -31.85
N PRO A 110 -23.76 -6.08 -31.72
CA PRO A 110 -25.06 -6.14 -32.35
C PRO A 110 -25.99 -5.08 -31.71
N PRO A 111 -26.86 -4.42 -32.50
CA PRO A 111 -27.80 -3.45 -31.95
C PRO A 111 -28.69 -4.15 -30.91
N VAL A 112 -28.64 -3.66 -29.68
CA VAL A 112 -29.55 -4.08 -28.61
C VAL A 112 -30.95 -3.64 -29.05
N ARG A 113 -31.72 -4.60 -29.57
CA ARG A 113 -33.14 -4.42 -29.92
C ARG A 113 -34.02 -4.60 -28.69
#